data_AF-A0AAD5SVZ1-F1
#
_entry.id   AF-A0AAD5SVZ1-F1
#
_cell.length_a   1.000
_cell.length_b   1.000
_cell.length_c   1.000
_cell.angle_alpha   90.00
_cell.angle_beta   90.00
_cell.angle_gamma   90.00
#
_symmetry.space_group_name_H-M   'P 1'
#
loop_
_entity.id
_entity.type
_entity.pdbx_description
1 polymer ?
#
loop_
_entity_poly.entity_id
_entity_poly.type
_entity_poly.pdbx_seq_one_letter_code
_entity_poly.pdbx_strand_id
1 'polypeptide(L)'
;MSIPAGYDWARNVFGFSSLPLSAVFAVLSALFLVDILYNSLIRVPKRPIYNWLIGWGVLRLVGFVLRAVCLTGSLGSNSTLVITTQVFLSIGYIPLLKVFIQNVFIIAKVVHPKAPYGPIERLVNLLTLAFVVCIIVYLNMYFPDLPNPITSTEQTLRDAAYWGLTALAALPTLYIFRVLGDVRFTKVVTTLLIQGALLLIKIGFSLYKNYQGGLNDEIYFYLLTILPEFLYMAFYLLPGYFADLMADIAAGGEGGVKVELGSVESGQGHNYASV
;
A
#
# COMPACT_ATOMS: atom_id res chain seq x y z
N MET A 1 4.68 37.74 0.28
CA MET A 1 4.44 37.86 -1.18
C MET A 1 3.13 37.15 -1.48
N SER A 2 2.18 37.79 -2.17
CA SER A 2 0.88 37.17 -2.52
C SER A 2 1.03 36.26 -3.74
N ILE A 3 0.42 35.07 -3.70
CA ILE A 3 0.40 34.11 -4.81
C ILE A 3 -0.30 34.77 -6.02
N PRO A 4 0.25 34.68 -7.24
CA PRO A 4 -0.37 35.28 -8.42
C PRO A 4 -1.78 34.72 -8.68
N ALA A 5 -2.71 35.60 -9.05
CA ALA A 5 -4.02 35.16 -9.52
C ALA A 5 -3.87 34.25 -10.74
N GLY A 6 -4.49 33.08 -10.72
CA GLY A 6 -4.40 32.08 -11.80
C GLY A 6 -3.21 31.10 -11.70
N TYR A 7 -2.55 31.01 -10.54
CA TYR A 7 -1.52 29.99 -10.31
C TYR A 7 -2.11 28.57 -10.46
N ASP A 8 -1.55 27.80 -11.38
CA ASP A 8 -1.92 26.40 -11.60
C ASP A 8 -1.14 25.51 -10.62
N TRP A 9 -1.78 25.24 -9.48
CA TRP A 9 -1.24 24.36 -8.45
C TRP A 9 -1.00 22.95 -8.98
N ALA A 10 -1.90 22.43 -9.82
CA ALA A 10 -1.77 21.06 -10.34
C ALA A 10 -0.50 20.90 -11.18
N ARG A 11 -0.20 21.84 -12.07
CA ARG A 11 1.03 21.79 -12.89
C ARG A 11 2.30 21.88 -12.05
N ASN A 12 2.30 22.75 -11.03
CA ASN A 12 3.48 22.93 -10.18
C ASN A 12 3.69 21.76 -9.20
N VAL A 13 2.61 21.24 -8.63
CA VAL A 13 2.66 20.16 -7.63
C VAL A 13 2.90 18.81 -8.29
N PHE A 14 2.21 18.51 -9.38
CA PHE A 14 2.40 17.24 -10.06
C PHE A 14 3.66 17.25 -10.91
N GLY A 15 4.01 18.39 -11.52
CA GLY A 15 5.12 18.51 -12.46
C GLY A 15 4.83 17.94 -13.85
N PHE A 16 3.64 17.39 -14.07
CA PHE A 16 3.24 16.74 -15.32
C PHE A 16 1.71 16.67 -15.49
N SER A 17 1.24 16.54 -16.74
CA SER A 17 -0.15 16.85 -17.13
C SER A 17 -0.89 15.71 -17.85
N SER A 18 -0.45 14.45 -17.77
CA SER A 18 -1.15 13.36 -18.44
C SER A 18 -2.46 12.99 -17.75
N LEU A 19 -3.53 13.60 -18.28
CA LEU A 19 -4.91 13.19 -18.06
C LEU A 19 -5.15 11.72 -18.50
N PRO A 20 -4.65 11.24 -19.65
CA PRO A 20 -4.84 9.84 -20.06
C PRO A 20 -4.29 8.83 -19.06
N LEU A 21 -3.08 9.04 -18.53
CA LEU A 21 -2.50 8.12 -17.56
C LEU A 21 -3.31 8.10 -16.26
N SER A 22 -3.74 9.27 -15.78
CA SER A 22 -4.59 9.37 -14.59
C SER A 22 -5.90 8.58 -14.77
N ALA A 23 -6.53 8.67 -15.94
CA ALA A 23 -7.75 7.92 -16.27
C ALA A 23 -7.51 6.40 -16.34
N VAL A 24 -6.43 5.96 -16.99
CA VAL A 24 -6.06 4.53 -17.08
C VAL A 24 -5.89 3.92 -15.69
N PHE A 25 -5.14 4.58 -14.81
CA PHE A 25 -4.93 4.07 -13.45
C PHE A 25 -6.18 4.14 -12.58
N ALA A 26 -7.09 5.10 -12.81
CA ALA A 26 -8.40 5.10 -12.16
C ALA A 26 -9.24 3.87 -12.56
N VAL A 27 -9.31 3.56 -13.86
CA VAL A 27 -10.02 2.37 -14.36
C VAL A 27 -9.41 1.09 -13.81
N LEU A 28 -8.08 0.98 -13.82
CA LEU A 28 -7.39 -0.16 -13.22
C LEU A 28 -7.75 -0.28 -11.73
N SER A 29 -7.66 0.80 -10.94
CA SER A 29 -8.04 0.76 -9.52
C SER A 29 -9.49 0.31 -9.30
N ALA A 30 -10.42 0.72 -10.16
CA ALA A 30 -11.81 0.27 -10.09
C ALA A 30 -11.93 -1.23 -10.38
N LEU A 31 -11.24 -1.75 -11.41
CA LEU A 31 -11.25 -3.18 -11.74
C LEU A 31 -10.70 -4.03 -10.59
N PHE A 32 -9.56 -3.63 -10.01
CA PHE A 32 -9.00 -4.29 -8.83
C PHE A 32 -9.97 -4.24 -7.65
N LEU A 33 -10.59 -3.08 -7.38
CA LEU A 33 -11.54 -2.92 -6.28
C LEU A 33 -12.75 -3.85 -6.44
N VAL A 34 -13.32 -3.94 -7.64
CA VAL A 34 -14.46 -4.84 -7.93
C VAL A 34 -14.08 -6.30 -7.71
N ASP A 35 -12.92 -6.74 -8.21
CA ASP A 35 -12.46 -8.12 -8.02
C ASP A 35 -12.22 -8.46 -6.55
N ILE A 36 -11.59 -7.55 -5.80
CA ILE A 36 -11.35 -7.71 -4.36
C ILE A 36 -12.68 -7.78 -3.59
N LEU A 37 -13.64 -6.92 -3.92
CA LEU A 37 -14.97 -6.95 -3.32
C LEU A 37 -15.66 -8.29 -3.61
N TYR A 38 -15.66 -8.73 -4.86
CA TYR A 38 -16.20 -10.03 -5.26
C TYR A 38 -15.56 -11.18 -4.48
N ASN A 39 -14.23 -11.23 -4.42
CA ASN A 39 -13.47 -12.26 -3.69
C ASN A 39 -13.73 -12.21 -2.17
N SER A 40 -13.85 -11.01 -1.59
CA SER A 40 -14.13 -10.81 -0.16
C SER A 40 -15.54 -11.24 0.25
N LEU A 41 -16.53 -11.06 -0.64
CA LEU A 41 -17.93 -11.37 -0.35
C LEU A 41 -18.26 -12.84 -0.58
N ILE A 42 -17.71 -13.44 -1.64
CA ILE A 42 -18.16 -14.76 -2.12
C ILE A 42 -17.19 -15.86 -1.72
N ARG A 43 -15.87 -15.64 -1.81
CA ARG A 43 -14.89 -16.74 -1.73
C ARG A 43 -14.28 -16.92 -0.34
N VAL A 44 -13.86 -15.83 0.31
CA VAL A 44 -13.18 -15.92 1.62
C VAL A 44 -13.66 -14.81 2.55
N PRO A 45 -14.90 -14.89 3.05
CA PRO A 45 -15.45 -13.87 3.93
C PRO A 45 -14.64 -13.76 5.23
N LYS A 46 -14.50 -12.52 5.73
CA LYS A 46 -13.96 -12.15 7.07
C LYS A 46 -12.43 -12.10 7.25
N ARG A 47 -11.62 -12.04 6.19
CA ARG A 47 -10.17 -11.77 6.38
C ARG A 47 -9.86 -10.28 6.49
N PRO A 48 -9.15 -9.84 7.55
CA PRO A 48 -8.82 -8.41 7.74
C PRO A 48 -7.92 -7.85 6.64
N ILE A 49 -7.18 -8.71 5.92
CA ILE A 49 -6.35 -8.32 4.78
C ILE A 49 -7.19 -7.67 3.67
N TYR A 50 -8.40 -8.19 3.40
CA TYR A 50 -9.28 -7.60 2.38
C TYR A 50 -9.71 -6.18 2.72
N ASN A 51 -9.88 -5.83 4.00
CA ASN A 51 -10.22 -4.46 4.40
C ASN A 51 -9.12 -3.48 3.98
N TRP A 52 -7.85 -3.86 4.12
CA TRP A 52 -6.73 -3.05 3.66
C TRP A 52 -6.65 -2.99 2.13
N LEU A 53 -6.86 -4.12 1.43
CA LEU A 53 -6.87 -4.14 -0.03
C LEU A 53 -8.01 -3.29 -0.63
N ILE A 54 -9.20 -3.34 -0.03
CA ILE A 54 -10.33 -2.45 -0.36
C ILE A 54 -9.95 -0.99 -0.08
N GLY A 55 -9.34 -0.72 1.08
CA GLY A 55 -8.83 0.60 1.43
C GLY A 55 -7.85 1.14 0.39
N TRP A 56 -6.91 0.32 -0.09
CA TRP A 56 -6.02 0.69 -1.20
C TRP A 56 -6.81 1.04 -2.46
N GLY A 57 -7.75 0.18 -2.86
CA GLY A 57 -8.56 0.37 -4.07
C GLY A 57 -9.36 1.68 -4.04
N VAL A 58 -10.00 1.98 -2.91
CA VAL A 58 -10.76 3.22 -2.72
C VAL A 58 -9.85 4.44 -2.75
N LEU A 59 -8.76 4.45 -1.98
CA LEU A 59 -7.84 5.59 -1.93
C LEU A 59 -7.21 5.88 -3.28
N ARG A 60 -6.84 4.84 -4.04
CA ARG A 60 -6.25 4.97 -5.38
C ARG A 60 -7.27 5.44 -6.41
N LEU A 61 -8.46 4.87 -6.42
CA LEU A 61 -9.54 5.30 -7.30
C LEU A 61 -9.86 6.78 -7.08
N VAL A 62 -10.08 7.18 -5.82
CA VAL A 62 -10.34 8.59 -5.47
C VAL A 62 -9.15 9.47 -5.86
N GLY A 63 -7.92 9.07 -5.53
CA GLY A 63 -6.72 9.84 -5.85
C GLY A 63 -6.55 10.08 -7.36
N PHE A 64 -6.75 9.05 -8.19
CA PHE A 64 -6.62 9.18 -9.66
C PHE A 64 -7.79 9.94 -10.30
N VAL A 65 -9.01 9.77 -9.79
CA VAL A 65 -10.17 10.56 -10.23
C VAL A 65 -9.97 12.03 -9.90
N LEU A 66 -9.62 12.37 -8.66
CA LEU A 66 -9.37 13.75 -8.25
C LEU A 66 -8.20 14.37 -9.04
N ARG A 67 -7.16 13.58 -9.32
CA ARG A 67 -6.06 14.01 -10.19
C ARG A 67 -6.53 14.31 -11.60
N ALA A 68 -7.35 13.45 -12.21
CA ALA A 68 -7.91 13.71 -13.53
C ALA A 68 -8.75 15.00 -13.53
N VAL A 69 -9.55 15.22 -12.49
CA VAL A 69 -10.35 16.46 -12.31
C VAL A 69 -9.44 17.69 -12.18
N CYS A 70 -8.36 17.63 -11.38
CA CYS A 70 -7.40 18.74 -11.25
C CYS A 70 -6.76 19.11 -12.59
N LEU A 71 -6.57 18.14 -13.48
CA LEU A 71 -5.96 18.35 -14.80
C LEU A 71 -6.95 18.85 -15.87
N THR A 72 -8.23 19.00 -15.52
CA THR A 72 -9.26 19.51 -16.45
C THR A 72 -9.59 20.99 -16.20
N GLY A 73 -9.47 21.81 -17.25
CA GLY A 73 -9.87 23.21 -17.23
C GLY A 73 -9.08 24.05 -16.22
N SER A 74 -9.78 24.92 -15.48
CA SER A 74 -9.20 25.79 -14.46
C SER A 74 -9.17 25.19 -13.05
N LEU A 75 -9.63 23.94 -12.87
CA LEU A 75 -9.73 23.31 -11.55
C LEU A 75 -8.37 23.06 -10.89
N GLY A 76 -7.30 23.00 -11.68
CA GLY A 76 -5.92 22.96 -11.19
C GLY A 76 -5.49 24.20 -10.41
N SER A 77 -6.27 25.29 -10.44
CA SER A 77 -6.05 26.49 -9.61
C SER A 77 -6.60 26.38 -8.19
N ASN A 78 -7.39 25.33 -7.88
CA ASN A 78 -7.90 25.10 -6.53
C ASN A 78 -6.85 24.35 -5.68
N SER A 79 -6.17 25.09 -4.79
CA SER A 79 -5.12 24.54 -3.92
C SER A 79 -5.64 23.42 -3.02
N THR A 80 -6.84 23.56 -2.43
CA THR A 80 -7.44 22.54 -1.57
C THR A 80 -7.68 21.23 -2.33
N LEU A 81 -8.14 21.31 -3.59
CA LEU A 81 -8.35 20.13 -4.43
C LEU A 81 -7.03 19.42 -4.75
N VAL A 82 -5.97 20.18 -5.06
CA VAL A 82 -4.63 19.63 -5.34
C VAL A 82 -4.01 19.01 -4.10
N ILE A 83 -4.10 19.66 -2.94
CA ILE A 83 -3.62 19.13 -1.65
C ILE A 83 -4.34 17.82 -1.33
N THR A 84 -5.67 17.81 -1.44
CA THR A 84 -6.50 16.62 -1.19
C THR A 84 -6.09 15.48 -2.10
N THR A 85 -5.95 15.75 -3.40
CA THR A 85 -5.47 14.78 -4.39
C THR A 85 -4.14 14.18 -3.98
N GLN A 86 -3.17 15.02 -3.60
CA GLN A 86 -1.85 14.56 -3.23
C GLN A 86 -1.84 13.77 -1.93
N VAL A 87 -2.69 14.10 -0.96
CA VAL A 87 -2.88 13.30 0.27
C VAL A 87 -3.35 11.91 -0.12
N PHE A 88 -4.44 11.77 -0.89
CA PHE A 88 -4.96 10.47 -1.32
C PHE A 88 -3.91 9.64 -2.07
N LEU A 89 -3.15 10.26 -2.98
CA LEU A 89 -2.09 9.58 -3.71
C LEU A 89 -0.91 9.16 -2.81
N SER A 90 -0.59 9.94 -1.79
CA SER A 90 0.54 9.68 -0.88
C SER A 90 0.20 8.63 0.16
N ILE A 91 -1.00 8.68 0.76
CA ILE A 91 -1.42 7.68 1.75
C ILE A 91 -1.95 6.39 1.10
N GLY A 92 -2.26 6.43 -0.19
CA GLY A 92 -2.90 5.34 -0.92
C GLY A 92 -2.14 4.01 -0.89
N TYR A 93 -0.82 4.00 -0.68
CA TYR A 93 -0.02 2.76 -0.61
C TYR A 93 0.09 2.16 0.80
N ILE A 94 -0.28 2.92 1.84
CA ILE A 94 -0.17 2.49 3.23
C ILE A 94 -0.94 1.20 3.51
N PRO A 95 -2.13 0.96 2.92
CA PRO A 95 -2.80 -0.32 3.09
C PRO A 95 -1.98 -1.49 2.51
N LEU A 96 -1.23 -1.33 1.42
CA LEU A 96 -0.33 -2.39 0.91
C LEU A 96 0.81 -2.67 1.88
N LEU A 97 1.39 -1.63 2.46
CA LEU A 97 2.40 -1.77 3.50
C LEU A 97 1.83 -2.54 4.71
N LYS A 98 0.58 -2.28 5.10
CA LYS A 98 -0.10 -3.03 6.17
C LYS A 98 -0.29 -4.49 5.81
N VAL A 99 -0.76 -4.79 4.60
CA VAL A 99 -0.92 -6.17 4.13
C VAL A 99 0.41 -6.91 4.14
N PHE A 100 1.46 -6.27 3.61
CA PHE A 100 2.81 -6.83 3.61
C PHE A 100 3.29 -7.18 5.03
N ILE A 101 3.22 -6.22 5.95
CA ILE A 101 3.61 -6.41 7.35
C ILE A 101 2.80 -7.53 8.01
N GLN A 102 1.48 -7.57 7.79
CA GLN A 102 0.62 -8.62 8.35
C GLN A 102 1.01 -10.01 7.85
N ASN A 103 1.29 -10.16 6.55
CA ASN A 103 1.75 -11.43 5.99
C ASN A 103 3.09 -11.85 6.58
N VAL A 104 4.02 -10.91 6.77
CA VAL A 104 5.30 -11.20 7.43
C VAL A 104 5.10 -11.63 8.89
N PHE A 105 4.19 -10.98 9.64
CA PHE A 105 3.87 -11.40 11.00
C PHE A 105 3.25 -12.80 11.07
N ILE A 106 2.43 -13.19 10.10
CA ILE A 106 1.86 -14.53 10.05
C ILE A 106 2.97 -15.58 9.92
N ILE A 107 3.93 -15.37 9.02
CA ILE A 107 5.09 -16.27 8.88
C ILE A 107 5.94 -16.25 10.14
N ALA A 108 6.24 -15.06 10.66
CA ALA A 108 7.05 -14.92 11.86
C ALA A 108 6.45 -15.71 13.03
N LYS A 109 5.12 -15.64 13.23
CA LYS A 109 4.40 -16.40 14.26
C LYS A 109 4.54 -17.90 14.11
N VAL A 110 4.61 -18.42 12.88
CA VAL A 110 4.86 -19.85 12.65
C VAL A 110 6.31 -20.20 12.95
N VAL A 111 7.27 -19.37 12.54
CA VAL A 111 8.70 -19.63 12.74
C VAL A 111 9.14 -19.46 14.19
N HIS A 112 8.58 -18.48 14.92
CA HIS A 112 8.92 -18.18 16.31
C HIS A 112 7.68 -17.99 17.21
N PRO A 113 6.92 -19.07 17.50
CA PRO A 113 5.61 -18.97 18.17
C PRO A 113 5.65 -18.37 19.58
N LYS A 114 6.81 -18.37 20.25
CA LYS A 114 6.98 -17.86 21.62
C LYS A 114 7.27 -16.35 21.69
N ALA A 115 7.45 -15.67 20.55
CA ALA A 115 7.79 -14.25 20.55
C ALA A 115 6.57 -13.37 20.90
N PRO A 116 6.77 -12.22 21.57
CA PRO A 116 5.69 -11.35 22.00
C PRO A 116 5.17 -10.47 20.84
N TYR A 117 4.44 -11.07 19.89
CA TYR A 117 3.97 -10.34 18.70
C TYR A 117 2.92 -9.27 19.00
N GLY A 118 2.08 -9.45 20.01
CA GLY A 118 1.01 -8.50 20.35
C GLY A 118 1.51 -7.07 20.57
N PRO A 119 2.49 -6.83 21.47
CA PRO A 119 3.09 -5.52 21.66
C PRO A 119 3.76 -4.96 20.40
N ILE A 120 4.47 -5.79 19.63
CA ILE A 120 5.18 -5.36 18.41
C ILE A 120 4.18 -4.91 17.34
N GLU A 121 3.11 -5.66 17.11
CA GLU A 121 2.05 -5.30 16.18
C GLU A 121 1.37 -3.99 16.57
N ARG A 122 1.11 -3.77 17.87
CA ARG A 122 0.56 -2.50 18.37
C ARG A 122 1.51 -1.34 18.09
N LEU A 123 2.80 -1.50 18.37
CA LEU A 123 3.82 -0.48 18.10
C LEU A 123 3.87 -0.15 16.60
N VAL A 124 3.94 -1.16 15.73
CA VAL A 124 3.94 -0.97 14.27
C VAL A 124 2.66 -0.26 13.81
N ASN A 125 1.51 -0.57 14.41
CA ASN A 125 0.25 0.11 14.12
C ASN A 125 0.26 1.58 14.49
N LEU A 126 0.75 1.91 15.69
CA LEU A 126 0.90 3.28 16.16
C LEU A 126 1.90 4.07 15.31
N LEU A 127 3.05 3.48 14.98
CA LEU A 127 4.05 4.10 14.11
C LEU A 127 3.51 4.37 12.72
N THR A 128 2.78 3.42 12.13
CA THR A 128 2.16 3.63 10.81
C THR A 128 1.19 4.80 10.85
N LEU A 129 0.33 4.87 11.89
CA LEU A 129 -0.61 5.98 12.06
C LEU A 129 0.13 7.30 12.23
N ALA A 130 1.17 7.34 13.05
CA ALA A 130 2.00 8.53 13.27
C ALA A 130 2.63 9.02 11.96
N PHE A 131 3.20 8.12 11.14
CA PHE A 131 3.78 8.51 9.85
C PHE A 131 2.72 8.99 8.85
N VAL A 132 1.52 8.41 8.84
CA VAL A 132 0.40 8.91 8.03
C VAL A 132 0.03 10.33 8.44
N VAL A 133 -0.09 10.60 9.74
CA VAL A 133 -0.36 11.94 10.26
C VAL A 133 0.75 12.92 9.86
N CYS A 134 2.03 12.52 9.96
CA CYS A 134 3.15 13.34 9.52
C CYS A 134 3.05 13.70 8.03
N ILE A 135 2.67 12.75 7.15
CA ILE A 135 2.44 13.03 5.72
C ILE A 135 1.33 14.05 5.54
N ILE A 136 0.18 13.83 6.18
CA ILE A 136 -0.99 14.71 6.03
C ILE A 136 -0.65 16.12 6.48
N VAL A 137 -0.03 16.27 7.65
CA VAL A 137 0.37 17.58 8.19
C VAL A 137 1.41 18.24 7.29
N TYR A 138 2.44 17.50 6.86
CA TYR A 138 3.45 18.01 5.94
C TYR A 138 2.81 18.58 4.65
N LEU A 139 1.94 17.82 3.98
CA LEU A 139 1.32 18.27 2.73
C LEU A 139 0.40 19.48 2.94
N ASN A 140 -0.32 19.54 4.06
CA ASN A 140 -1.17 20.70 4.39
C ASN A 140 -0.37 21.96 4.74
N MET A 141 0.85 21.83 5.25
CA MET A 141 1.73 22.98 5.52
C MET A 141 2.49 23.42 4.26
N TYR A 142 3.12 22.47 3.57
CA TYR A 142 4.03 22.75 2.47
C TYR A 142 3.33 23.33 1.24
N PHE A 143 2.16 22.81 0.86
CA PHE A 143 1.53 23.23 -0.38
C PHE A 143 1.01 24.66 -0.34
N PRO A 144 0.23 25.12 0.66
CA PRO A 144 -0.22 26.51 0.69
C PRO A 144 0.91 27.55 0.63
N ASP A 145 2.10 27.20 1.10
CA ASP A 145 3.26 28.09 1.18
C ASP A 145 4.14 28.12 -0.08
N LEU A 146 3.84 27.33 -1.12
CA LEU A 146 4.56 27.43 -2.39
C LEU A 146 4.45 28.85 -2.99
N PRO A 147 5.53 29.39 -3.59
CA PRO A 147 6.80 28.74 -3.92
C PRO A 147 7.90 28.91 -2.85
N ASN A 148 7.56 29.22 -1.60
CA ASN A 148 8.57 29.43 -0.56
C ASN A 148 9.39 28.15 -0.31
N PRO A 149 10.67 28.28 0.10
CA PRO A 149 11.47 27.12 0.47
C PRO A 149 10.84 26.38 1.63
N ILE A 150 10.97 25.04 1.61
CA ILE A 150 10.47 24.16 2.66
C ILE A 150 11.02 24.58 4.02
N THR A 151 10.15 24.70 5.03
CA THR A 151 10.59 25.04 6.39
C THR A 151 11.29 23.86 7.05
N SER A 152 12.10 24.12 8.09
CA SER A 152 12.77 23.05 8.84
C SER A 152 11.77 22.07 9.48
N THR A 153 10.61 22.56 9.90
CA THR A 153 9.51 21.76 10.44
C THR A 153 8.89 20.87 9.37
N GLU A 154 8.54 21.40 8.19
CA GLU A 154 8.04 20.62 7.06
C GLU A 154 9.02 19.54 6.62
N GLN A 155 10.30 19.90 6.52
CA GLN A 155 11.36 18.96 6.16
C GLN A 155 11.47 17.83 7.19
N THR A 156 11.43 18.16 8.49
CA THR A 156 11.49 17.15 9.55
C THR A 156 10.29 16.20 9.50
N LEU A 157 9.08 16.72 9.30
CA LEU A 157 7.85 15.91 9.19
C LEU A 157 7.91 14.97 7.98
N ARG A 158 8.33 15.50 6.82
CA ARG A 158 8.53 14.73 5.59
C ARG A 158 9.54 13.61 5.84
N ASP A 159 10.72 13.95 6.33
CA ASP A 159 11.82 13.02 6.49
C ASP A 159 11.47 11.93 7.52
N ALA A 160 10.88 12.30 8.66
CA ALA A 160 10.39 11.34 9.66
C ALA A 160 9.37 10.35 9.06
N ALA A 161 8.43 10.84 8.25
CA ALA A 161 7.43 9.99 7.61
C ALA A 161 8.04 9.03 6.59
N TYR A 162 8.82 9.52 5.62
CA TYR A 162 9.33 8.69 4.53
C TYR A 162 10.40 7.70 5.03
N TRP A 163 11.31 8.11 5.91
CA TRP A 163 12.28 7.20 6.51
C TRP A 163 11.62 6.18 7.45
N GLY A 164 10.62 6.61 8.22
CA GLY A 164 9.83 5.72 9.06
C GLY A 164 9.10 4.64 8.26
N LEU A 165 8.44 5.03 7.16
CA LEU A 165 7.76 4.09 6.26
C LEU A 165 8.75 3.20 5.50
N THR A 166 9.94 3.71 5.17
CA THR A 166 11.04 2.90 4.63
C THR A 166 11.44 1.82 5.61
N ALA A 167 11.65 2.15 6.89
CA ALA A 167 12.00 1.16 7.91
C ALA A 167 10.89 0.10 8.07
N LEU A 168 9.62 0.51 8.02
CA LEU A 168 8.47 -0.41 8.08
C LEU A 168 8.36 -1.34 6.86
N ALA A 169 8.92 -0.99 5.70
CA ALA A 169 9.02 -1.88 4.54
C ALA A 169 10.32 -2.71 4.55
N ALA A 170 11.44 -2.10 4.92
CA ALA A 170 12.77 -2.71 4.85
C ALA A 170 12.95 -3.80 5.92
N LEU A 171 12.57 -3.54 7.16
CA LEU A 171 12.78 -4.50 8.25
C LEU A 171 12.03 -5.83 8.03
N PRO A 172 10.73 -5.84 7.65
CA PRO A 172 10.06 -7.10 7.31
C PRO A 172 10.66 -7.77 6.07
N THR A 173 11.09 -7.01 5.05
CA THR A 173 11.74 -7.55 3.86
C THR A 173 13.05 -8.28 4.21
N LEU A 174 13.89 -7.65 5.05
CA LEU A 174 15.14 -8.24 5.54
C LEU A 174 14.87 -9.48 6.40
N TYR A 175 13.80 -9.47 7.21
CA TYR A 175 13.39 -10.65 7.97
C TYR A 175 13.03 -11.82 7.04
N ILE A 176 12.17 -11.58 6.05
CA ILE A 176 11.77 -12.59 5.06
C ILE A 176 12.98 -13.13 4.29
N PHE A 177 13.94 -12.27 3.92
CA PHE A 177 15.18 -12.70 3.26
C PHE A 177 15.97 -13.70 4.09
N ARG A 178 16.02 -13.53 5.41
CA ARG A 178 16.68 -14.48 6.33
C ARG A 178 15.93 -15.82 6.41
N VAL A 179 14.62 -15.83 6.22
CA VAL A 179 13.77 -17.03 6.27
C VAL A 179 13.81 -17.82 4.95
N LEU A 180 14.38 -17.27 3.87
CA LEU A 180 14.48 -17.91 2.56
C LEU A 180 15.22 -19.26 2.55
N GLY A 181 16.06 -19.54 3.55
CA GLY A 181 16.71 -20.83 3.71
C GLY A 181 15.77 -21.99 4.07
N ASP A 182 14.52 -21.72 4.46
CA ASP A 182 13.54 -22.74 4.82
C ASP A 182 12.71 -23.16 3.60
N VAL A 183 12.96 -24.37 3.10
CA VAL A 183 12.32 -24.95 1.90
C VAL A 183 10.79 -25.03 2.03
N ARG A 184 10.28 -25.03 3.26
CA ARG A 184 8.83 -25.10 3.56
C ARG A 184 8.07 -23.87 3.13
N PHE A 185 8.73 -22.72 3.03
CA PHE A 185 8.07 -21.44 2.73
C PHE A 185 8.54 -20.82 1.42
N THR A 186 9.28 -21.53 0.57
CA THR A 186 9.96 -20.92 -0.58
C THR A 186 9.02 -20.10 -1.47
N LYS A 187 7.85 -20.63 -1.86
CA LYS A 187 6.90 -19.89 -2.72
C LYS A 187 6.37 -18.61 -2.06
N VAL A 188 5.97 -18.72 -0.80
CA VAL A 188 5.44 -17.62 0.01
C VAL A 188 6.51 -16.55 0.25
N VAL A 189 7.69 -16.96 0.70
CA VAL A 189 8.83 -16.09 0.97
C VAL A 189 9.26 -15.37 -0.31
N THR A 190 9.38 -16.07 -1.44
CA THR A 190 9.70 -15.45 -2.72
C THR A 190 8.67 -14.38 -3.09
N THR A 191 7.37 -14.66 -2.93
CA THR A 191 6.34 -13.66 -3.24
C THR A 191 6.43 -12.44 -2.32
N LEU A 192 6.63 -12.66 -1.02
CA LEU A 192 6.78 -11.56 -0.07
C LEU A 192 8.07 -10.75 -0.31
N LEU A 193 9.15 -11.38 -0.77
CA LEU A 193 10.37 -10.67 -1.17
C LEU A 193 10.11 -9.76 -2.37
N ILE A 194 9.39 -10.26 -3.38
CA ILE A 194 9.01 -9.44 -4.55
C ILE A 194 8.13 -8.28 -4.09
N GLN A 195 7.11 -8.54 -3.27
CA GLN A 195 6.23 -7.52 -2.71
C GLN A 195 7.00 -6.46 -1.89
N GLY A 196 7.93 -6.89 -1.04
CA GLY A 196 8.81 -6.01 -0.27
C GLY A 196 9.72 -5.17 -1.18
N ALA A 197 10.32 -5.77 -2.20
CA ALA A 197 11.14 -5.07 -3.19
C ALA A 197 10.33 -4.02 -3.96
N LEU A 198 9.10 -4.32 -4.38
CA LEU A 198 8.21 -3.37 -5.06
C LEU A 198 7.88 -2.16 -4.16
N LEU A 199 7.61 -2.37 -2.88
CA LEU A 199 7.39 -1.29 -1.91
C LEU A 199 8.66 -0.44 -1.70
N LEU A 200 9.83 -1.08 -1.62
CA LEU A 200 11.11 -0.38 -1.46
C LEU A 200 11.49 0.42 -2.71
N ILE A 201 11.25 -0.09 -3.92
CA ILE A 201 11.45 0.66 -5.17
C ILE A 201 10.60 1.93 -5.16
N LYS A 202 9.32 1.81 -4.80
CA LYS A 202 8.41 2.95 -4.69
C LYS A 202 8.91 3.99 -3.69
N ILE A 203 9.21 3.57 -2.46
CA ILE A 203 9.58 4.51 -1.38
C ILE A 203 10.95 5.13 -1.69
N GLY A 204 11.91 4.33 -2.18
CA GLY A 204 13.23 4.79 -2.59
C GLY A 204 13.16 5.82 -3.71
N PHE A 205 12.31 5.61 -4.72
CA PHE A 205 12.10 6.61 -5.77
C PHE A 205 11.39 7.87 -5.24
N SER A 206 10.43 7.73 -4.32
CA SER A 206 9.75 8.87 -3.69
C SER A 206 10.74 9.73 -2.89
N LEU A 207 11.63 9.09 -2.12
CA LEU A 207 12.74 9.74 -1.42
C LEU A 207 13.69 10.43 -2.40
N TYR A 208 14.13 9.73 -3.44
CA TYR A 208 15.01 10.27 -4.47
C TYR A 208 14.42 11.55 -5.09
N LYS A 209 13.13 11.51 -5.50
CA LYS A 209 12.45 12.68 -6.06
C LYS A 209 12.40 13.85 -5.06
N ASN A 210 12.11 13.57 -3.79
CA ASN A 210 12.02 14.59 -2.75
C ASN A 210 13.37 15.25 -2.37
N TYR A 211 14.49 14.53 -2.52
CA TYR A 211 15.83 15.03 -2.16
C TYR A 211 16.63 15.60 -3.34
N GLN A 212 16.53 15.00 -4.52
CA GLN A 212 17.37 15.36 -5.67
C GLN A 212 16.66 16.26 -6.68
N GLY A 213 15.33 16.45 -6.57
CA GLY A 213 14.55 17.21 -7.55
C GLY A 213 14.66 16.69 -9.00
N GLY A 214 15.22 15.48 -9.19
CA GLY A 214 16.02 15.16 -10.38
C GLY A 214 15.30 14.43 -11.52
N LEU A 215 14.06 14.00 -11.34
CA LEU A 215 13.28 13.39 -12.43
C LEU A 215 11.85 13.91 -12.37
N ASN A 216 11.59 14.96 -13.15
CA ASN A 216 10.23 15.49 -13.37
C ASN A 216 9.49 14.75 -14.48
N ASP A 217 10.12 13.78 -15.14
CA ASP A 217 9.47 13.00 -16.17
C ASP A 217 8.37 12.13 -15.57
N GLU A 218 7.16 12.39 -16.06
CA GLU A 218 5.92 11.71 -15.70
C GLU A 218 6.04 10.19 -15.78
N ILE A 219 6.76 9.69 -16.79
CA ILE A 219 6.95 8.27 -17.05
C ILE A 219 7.60 7.58 -15.85
N TYR A 220 8.66 8.15 -15.26
CA TYR A 220 9.33 7.54 -14.11
C TYR A 220 8.46 7.57 -12.85
N PHE A 221 7.62 8.59 -12.67
CA PHE A 221 6.64 8.59 -11.59
C PHE A 221 5.69 7.41 -11.71
N TYR A 222 5.09 7.20 -12.89
CA TYR A 222 4.18 6.06 -13.06
C TYR A 222 4.91 4.72 -12.98
N LEU A 223 6.08 4.57 -13.61
CA LEU A 223 6.82 3.31 -13.63
C LEU A 223 7.39 2.91 -12.26
N LEU A 224 7.88 3.86 -11.47
CA LEU A 224 8.62 3.58 -10.24
C LEU A 224 7.80 3.88 -8.98
N THR A 225 6.74 4.68 -9.06
CA THR A 225 5.90 5.01 -7.89
C THR A 225 4.54 4.33 -7.92
N ILE A 226 3.92 4.20 -9.09
CA ILE A 226 2.54 3.72 -9.24
C ILE A 226 2.51 2.24 -9.65
N LEU A 227 3.18 1.89 -10.74
CA LEU A 227 3.21 0.53 -11.28
C LEU A 227 3.62 -0.53 -10.24
N PRO A 228 4.59 -0.29 -9.34
CA PRO A 228 4.93 -1.30 -8.33
C PRO A 228 3.77 -1.65 -7.39
N GLU A 229 2.85 -0.72 -7.14
CA GLU A 229 1.65 -1.00 -6.34
C GLU A 229 0.65 -1.87 -7.10
N PHE A 230 0.45 -1.61 -8.40
CA PHE A 230 -0.44 -2.41 -9.22
C PHE A 230 0.12 -3.82 -9.43
N LEU A 231 1.44 -3.96 -9.60
CA LEU A 231 2.11 -5.26 -9.63
C LEU A 231 2.00 -5.98 -8.28
N TYR A 232 2.16 -5.27 -7.16
CA TYR A 232 1.93 -5.81 -5.82
C TYR A 232 0.49 -6.35 -5.70
N MET A 233 -0.49 -5.58 -6.18
CA MET A 233 -1.90 -5.94 -6.12
C MET A 233 -2.25 -7.11 -7.03
N ALA A 234 -1.57 -7.26 -8.17
CA ALA A 234 -1.83 -8.34 -9.12
C ALA A 234 -1.68 -9.74 -8.50
N PHE A 235 -0.80 -9.90 -7.50
CA PHE A 235 -0.68 -11.16 -6.75
C PHE A 235 -1.98 -11.58 -6.07
N TYR A 236 -2.80 -10.62 -5.64
CA TYR A 236 -4.06 -10.89 -4.96
C TYR A 236 -5.23 -11.17 -5.91
N LEU A 237 -5.03 -10.96 -7.22
CA LEU A 237 -5.96 -11.38 -8.26
C LEU A 237 -5.77 -12.84 -8.67
N LEU A 238 -4.60 -13.44 -8.36
CA LEU A 238 -4.29 -14.80 -8.75
C LEU A 238 -5.22 -15.78 -7.99
N PRO A 239 -5.99 -16.62 -8.70
CA PRO A 239 -6.85 -17.62 -8.07
C PRO A 239 -6.02 -18.52 -7.17
N GLY A 240 -6.48 -18.73 -5.93
CA GLY A 240 -5.81 -19.61 -4.98
C GLY A 240 -4.61 -19.01 -4.25
N TYR A 241 -4.14 -17.80 -4.57
CA TYR A 241 -2.95 -17.21 -3.91
C TYR A 241 -3.03 -17.24 -2.39
N PHE A 242 -4.16 -16.83 -1.80
CA PHE A 242 -4.37 -16.91 -0.35
C PHE A 242 -4.51 -18.34 0.17
N ALA A 243 -5.09 -19.24 -0.61
CA ALA A 243 -5.25 -20.63 -0.22
C ALA A 243 -3.87 -21.31 -0.17
N ASP A 244 -3.05 -21.11 -1.19
CA ASP A 244 -1.67 -21.61 -1.29
C ASP A 244 -0.79 -21.02 -0.20
N LEU A 245 -0.88 -19.70 0.03
CA LEU A 245 -0.19 -19.03 1.13
C LEU A 245 -0.49 -19.69 2.47
N MET A 246 -1.76 -19.99 2.72
CA MET A 246 -2.19 -20.60 3.98
C MET A 246 -1.88 -22.09 4.07
N ALA A 247 -1.91 -22.81 2.95
CA ALA A 247 -1.51 -24.20 2.89
C ALA A 247 -0.02 -24.36 3.24
N ASP A 248 0.84 -23.50 2.68
CA ASP A 248 2.27 -23.48 3.00
C ASP A 248 2.50 -23.11 4.48
N ILE A 249 1.74 -22.15 5.02
CA ILE A 249 1.77 -21.78 6.45
C ILE A 249 1.35 -22.94 7.35
N ALA A 250 0.27 -23.66 6.98
CA ALA A 250 -0.23 -24.80 7.74
C ALA A 250 0.74 -25.98 7.71
N ALA A 251 1.31 -26.31 6.54
CA ALA A 251 2.32 -27.35 6.39
C ALA A 251 3.60 -27.04 7.17
N GLY A 252 3.97 -25.76 7.30
CA GLY A 252 5.08 -25.32 8.15
C GLY A 252 4.82 -25.40 9.66
N GLY A 253 3.55 -25.45 10.08
CA GLY A 253 3.11 -25.41 11.48
C GLY A 253 2.99 -26.77 12.19
N GLU A 254 3.04 -27.88 11.47
CA GLU A 254 2.90 -29.25 12.03
C GLU A 254 4.04 -29.65 13.00
N GLY A 255 5.07 -28.82 13.14
CA GLY A 255 6.14 -28.97 14.12
C GLY A 255 5.99 -28.21 15.44
N GLY A 256 4.92 -27.44 15.69
CA GLY A 256 4.88 -26.69 16.97
C GLY A 256 3.66 -25.92 17.42
N VAL A 257 2.67 -25.58 16.58
CA VAL A 257 1.46 -24.89 17.06
C VAL A 257 0.27 -25.26 16.18
N LYS A 258 -0.73 -25.94 16.76
CA LYS A 258 -2.08 -25.95 16.19
C LYS A 258 -2.57 -24.51 16.19
N VAL A 259 -2.50 -23.86 15.03
CA VAL A 259 -3.27 -22.65 14.79
C VAL A 259 -4.72 -23.08 14.90
N GLU A 260 -5.43 -22.67 15.95
CA GLU A 260 -6.88 -22.77 16.02
C GLU A 260 -7.46 -21.92 14.89
N LEU A 261 -7.52 -22.53 13.71
CA LEU A 261 -8.41 -22.13 12.64
C LEU A 261 -9.81 -22.26 13.25
N GLY A 262 -10.43 -21.12 13.55
CA GLY A 262 -11.83 -21.07 13.97
C GLY A 262 -12.63 -21.99 13.05
N SER A 263 -13.21 -23.02 13.67
CA SER A 263 -13.94 -24.09 13.03
C SER A 263 -14.92 -23.51 12.02
N VAL A 264 -14.61 -23.67 10.73
CA VAL A 264 -15.65 -23.72 9.71
C VAL A 264 -16.34 -25.04 9.96
N GLU A 265 -17.50 -25.00 10.59
CA GLU A 265 -18.40 -26.13 10.66
C GLU A 265 -18.57 -26.69 9.25
N SER A 266 -18.05 -27.89 9.03
CA SER A 266 -18.38 -28.71 7.87
C SER A 266 -19.86 -29.06 7.98
N GLY A 267 -20.69 -28.19 7.39
CA GLY A 267 -22.07 -28.46 7.06
C GLY A 267 -22.15 -29.80 6.34
N GLN A 268 -22.91 -30.69 6.96
CA GLN A 268 -23.10 -32.10 6.65
C GLN A 268 -23.43 -32.34 5.17
N GLY A 269 -22.89 -33.43 4.65
CA GLY A 269 -23.24 -33.96 3.34
C GLY A 269 -24.72 -34.29 3.23
N HIS A 270 -25.38 -33.71 2.23
CA HIS A 270 -26.63 -34.25 1.73
C HIS A 270 -26.33 -35.40 0.78
N ASN A 271 -26.54 -36.62 1.30
CA ASN A 271 -26.79 -37.82 0.52
C ASN A 271 -28.04 -37.59 -0.34
N TYR A 272 -27.88 -37.51 -1.65
CA TYR A 272 -28.97 -37.82 -2.58
C TYR A 272 -28.90 -39.33 -2.85
N ALA A 273 -29.71 -40.07 -2.10
CA ALA A 273 -30.10 -41.43 -2.46
C ALA A 273 -31.37 -41.35 -3.32
N SER A 274 -31.35 -42.13 -4.40
CA SER A 274 -32.43 -42.43 -5.34
C SER A 274 -33.73 -42.92 -4.68
N VAL A 275 -34.87 -42.40 -5.13
CA VAL A 275 -36.07 -43.16 -5.57
C VAL A 275 -36.72 -42.36 -6.71
#